data_AF-A0A9Q4C4Q7-F1
#
_entry.id   AF-A0A9Q4C4Q7-F1
#
_cell.length_a   1.000
_cell.length_b   1.000
_cell.length_c   1.000
_cell.angle_alpha   90.00
_cell.angle_beta   90.00
_cell.angle_gamma   90.00
#
_symmetry.space_group_name_H-M   'P 1'
#
loop_
_entity.id
_entity.type
_entity.pdbx_description
1 polymer ?
#
loop_
_entity_poly.entity_id
_entity_poly.type
_entity_poly.pdbx_seq_one_letter_code
_entity_poly.pdbx_strand_id
1 'polypeptide(L)'
;MNADYGYDEEDEVWEVTAGRSDRITDPRIDTEDRAWYVYEAVNGRNVKSGEATSIPVPRSDDGVEELLGALDEDCREVESTDIEALEAEIDEAVYDLFDLTDEEREVIEEYLEVF
;
A
#
# COMPACT_ATOMS: atom_id res chain seq x y z
N MET A 1 -7.63 -0.75 7.82
CA MET A 1 -8.86 0.07 7.74
C MET A 1 -9.12 0.22 6.26
N ASN A 2 -10.32 -0.06 5.76
CA ASN A 2 -10.63 0.24 4.36
C ASN A 2 -11.17 1.66 4.30
N ALA A 3 -10.79 2.40 3.27
CA ALA A 3 -11.32 3.72 3.03
C ALA A 3 -12.11 3.75 1.72
N ASP A 4 -12.84 4.83 1.53
CA ASP A 4 -13.55 5.21 0.30
C ASP A 4 -13.55 6.74 0.23
N TYR A 5 -13.66 7.33 -0.97
CA TYR A 5 -13.76 8.78 -1.13
C TYR A 5 -14.76 9.13 -2.22
N GLY A 6 -15.36 10.31 -2.09
CA GLY A 6 -16.35 10.78 -3.05
C GLY A 6 -16.70 12.25 -2.84
N TYR A 7 -17.51 12.77 -3.76
CA TYR A 7 -18.06 14.11 -3.68
C TYR A 7 -19.49 14.04 -3.14
N ASP A 8 -19.74 14.71 -2.01
CA ASP A 8 -21.08 14.89 -1.46
C ASP A 8 -21.74 16.08 -2.16
N GLU A 9 -22.74 15.81 -3.00
CA GLU A 9 -23.47 16.84 -3.75
C GLU A 9 -24.36 17.71 -2.86
N GLU A 10 -24.79 17.22 -1.70
CA GLU A 10 -25.66 17.99 -0.79
C GLU A 10 -24.86 19.03 -0.01
N ASP A 11 -23.69 18.64 0.48
CA ASP A 11 -22.78 19.50 1.24
C ASP A 11 -21.75 20.24 0.35
N GLU A 12 -21.69 19.94 -0.95
CA GLU A 12 -20.75 20.49 -1.93
C GLU A 12 -19.27 20.35 -1.50
N VAL A 13 -18.91 19.20 -0.94
CA VAL A 13 -17.56 18.91 -0.42
C VAL A 13 -17.06 17.54 -0.85
N TRP A 14 -15.74 17.40 -0.97
CA TRP A 14 -15.13 16.08 -1.00
C TRP A 14 -15.02 15.50 0.40
N GLU A 15 -15.35 14.21 0.52
CA GLU A 15 -15.23 13.46 1.75
C GLU A 15 -14.42 12.18 1.57
N VAL A 16 -13.69 11.80 2.62
CA VAL A 16 -13.07 10.48 2.73
C VAL A 16 -13.70 9.76 3.91
N THR A 17 -14.23 8.58 3.68
CA THR A 17 -14.75 7.71 4.74
C THR A 17 -13.74 6.62 5.04
N ALA A 18 -13.29 6.54 6.29
CA ALA A 18 -12.37 5.52 6.77
C ALA A 18 -13.08 4.55 7.72
N GLY A 19 -12.78 3.26 7.58
CA GLY A 19 -13.32 2.21 8.46
C GLY A 19 -14.82 2.00 8.27
N ARG A 20 -15.58 2.01 9.37
CA ARG A 20 -17.04 1.77 9.32
C ARG A 20 -17.84 3.03 9.06
N SER A 21 -17.34 4.20 9.46
CA SER A 21 -18.12 5.44 9.48
C SER A 21 -17.32 6.70 9.78
N ASP A 22 -15.98 6.64 9.85
CA ASP A 22 -15.19 7.82 10.21
C ASP A 22 -15.09 8.74 8.99
N ARG A 23 -15.88 9.81 8.98
CA ARG A 23 -15.90 10.81 7.90
C ARG A 23 -14.81 11.85 8.13
N ILE A 24 -13.99 12.07 7.12
CA ILE A 24 -12.90 13.04 7.09
C ILE A 24 -13.24 14.09 6.05
N THR A 25 -13.52 15.30 6.52
CA THR A 25 -13.79 16.49 5.70
C THR A 25 -12.95 17.65 6.22
N ASP A 26 -12.42 18.47 5.30
CA ASP A 26 -11.65 19.67 5.63
C ASP A 26 -11.66 20.60 4.40
N PRO A 27 -11.69 21.94 4.54
CA PRO A 27 -11.65 22.86 3.40
C PRO A 27 -10.42 22.73 2.49
N ARG A 28 -9.37 22.03 2.94
CA ARG A 28 -8.17 21.70 2.14
C ARG A 28 -8.32 20.43 1.32
N ILE A 29 -9.48 19.77 1.38
CA ILE A 29 -9.87 18.63 0.56
C ILE A 29 -10.93 19.15 -0.42
N ASP A 30 -10.52 20.07 -1.28
CA ASP A 30 -11.37 20.82 -2.20
C ASP A 30 -11.30 20.29 -3.65
N THR A 31 -10.42 19.34 -3.91
CA THR A 31 -10.25 18.68 -5.20
C THR A 31 -10.24 17.17 -5.05
N GLU A 32 -10.52 16.47 -6.14
CA GLU A 32 -10.45 15.01 -6.21
C GLU A 32 -9.06 14.49 -5.81
N ASP A 33 -7.98 15.07 -6.34
CA ASP A 33 -6.61 14.66 -6.02
C ASP A 33 -6.29 14.81 -4.52
N ARG A 34 -6.82 15.85 -3.87
CA ARG A 34 -6.65 16.05 -2.43
C ARG A 34 -7.46 15.03 -1.62
N ALA A 35 -8.64 14.65 -2.10
CA ALA A 35 -9.43 13.55 -1.51
C ALA A 35 -8.71 12.21 -1.69
N TRP A 36 -8.17 11.95 -2.88
CA TRP A 36 -7.40 10.75 -3.18
C TRP A 36 -6.14 10.65 -2.33
N TYR A 37 -5.40 11.75 -2.14
CA TYR A 37 -4.26 11.81 -1.22
C TYR A 37 -4.65 11.39 0.20
N VAL A 38 -5.76 11.92 0.72
CA VAL A 38 -6.23 11.57 2.07
C VAL A 38 -6.66 10.12 2.13
N TYR A 39 -7.33 9.61 1.09
CA TYR A 39 -7.68 8.19 0.94
C TYR A 39 -6.44 7.30 1.02
N GLU A 40 -5.40 7.53 0.21
CA GLU A 40 -4.16 6.74 0.23
C GLU A 40 -3.45 6.83 1.59
N ALA A 41 -3.54 7.99 2.24
CA ALA A 41 -2.97 8.18 3.57
C ALA A 41 -3.70 7.39 4.68
N VAL A 42 -4.93 6.92 4.48
CA VAL A 42 -5.69 6.16 5.51
C VAL A 42 -6.01 4.73 5.11
N ASN A 43 -6.08 4.44 3.82
CA ASN A 43 -6.41 3.12 3.32
C ASN A 43 -5.35 2.11 3.76
N GLY A 44 -5.78 0.92 4.17
CA GLY A 44 -4.90 -0.13 4.70
C GLY A 44 -4.37 0.12 6.12
N ARG A 45 -4.41 1.33 6.69
CA ARG A 45 -3.84 1.61 8.02
C ARG A 45 -4.54 0.86 9.15
N ASN A 46 -3.77 0.44 10.17
CA ASN A 46 -4.30 -0.14 11.39
C ASN A 46 -4.26 0.91 12.51
N VAL A 47 -5.43 1.36 12.97
CA VAL A 47 -5.57 2.34 14.04
C VAL A 47 -6.39 1.71 15.16
N LYS A 48 -5.92 1.84 16.41
CA LYS A 48 -6.62 1.28 17.57
C LYS A 48 -7.78 2.17 17.98
N SER A 49 -8.78 1.58 18.64
CA SER A 49 -9.89 2.35 19.21
C SER A 49 -9.36 3.37 20.22
N GLY A 50 -9.71 4.64 20.02
CA GLY A 50 -9.28 5.76 20.86
C GLY A 50 -7.91 6.34 20.51
N GLU A 51 -7.22 5.80 19.50
CA GLU A 51 -5.98 6.38 18.97
C GLU A 51 -6.31 7.49 17.97
N ALA A 52 -5.64 8.64 18.12
CA ALA A 52 -5.80 9.78 17.22
C ALA A 52 -4.57 9.89 16.31
N THR A 53 -4.81 9.96 15.01
CA THR A 53 -3.78 10.12 13.98
C THR A 53 -4.01 11.42 13.24
N SER A 54 -2.92 12.10 12.85
CA SER A 54 -2.99 13.30 12.02
C SER A 54 -2.48 13.00 10.62
N ILE A 55 -3.16 13.56 9.61
CA ILE A 55 -2.79 13.45 8.20
C ILE A 55 -2.31 14.83 7.74
N PRO A 56 -1.03 14.99 7.36
CA PRO A 56 -0.53 16.25 6.85
C PRO A 56 -1.01 16.43 5.40
N VAL A 57 -1.86 17.43 5.15
CA VAL A 57 -2.28 17.78 3.78
C VAL A 57 -1.29 18.79 3.20
N PRO A 58 -0.65 18.50 2.04
CA PRO A 58 0.21 19.45 1.35
C PRO A 58 -0.49 20.78 1.05
N ARG A 59 0.27 21.87 1.07
CA ARG A 59 -0.27 23.22 0.86
C ARG A 59 -0.55 23.51 -0.61
N SER A 60 0.29 23.01 -1.51
CA SER A 60 0.19 23.21 -2.96
C SER A 60 -0.30 21.95 -3.66
N ASP A 61 -0.98 22.13 -4.78
CA ASP A 61 -1.44 21.03 -5.63
C ASP A 61 -0.25 20.30 -6.25
N ASP A 62 0.80 21.03 -6.68
CA ASP A 62 2.06 20.43 -7.15
C ASP A 62 2.65 19.42 -6.13
N GLY A 63 2.50 19.70 -4.83
CA GLY A 63 3.00 18.80 -3.78
C GLY A 63 2.10 17.59 -3.54
N VAL A 64 0.80 17.69 -3.86
CA VAL A 64 -0.11 16.55 -3.88
C VAL A 64 0.22 15.65 -5.06
N GLU A 65 0.34 16.24 -6.26
CA GLU A 65 0.69 15.54 -7.49
C GLU A 65 2.05 14.83 -7.39
N GLU A 66 3.07 15.47 -6.82
CA GLU A 66 4.40 14.85 -6.60
C GLU A 66 4.30 13.60 -5.73
N LEU A 67 3.54 13.65 -4.63
CA LEU A 67 3.42 12.53 -3.70
C LEU A 67 2.57 11.39 -4.27
N LEU A 68 1.48 11.71 -4.98
CA LEU A 68 0.67 10.71 -5.68
C LEU A 68 1.44 10.06 -6.83
N GLY A 69 2.23 10.85 -7.57
CA GLY A 69 3.10 10.34 -8.63
C GLY A 69 4.18 9.40 -8.10
N ALA A 70 4.80 9.73 -6.96
CA ALA A 70 5.75 8.84 -6.29
C ALA A 70 5.08 7.53 -5.81
N LEU A 71 3.87 7.61 -5.25
CA LEU A 71 3.12 6.41 -4.86
C LEU A 71 2.80 5.52 -6.07
N ASP A 72 2.38 6.11 -7.20
CA ASP A 72 2.11 5.34 -8.42
C ASP A 72 3.39 4.70 -8.98
N GLU A 73 4.54 5.36 -8.85
CA GLU A 73 5.85 4.78 -9.20
C GLU A 73 6.21 3.61 -8.28
N ASP A 74 6.07 3.77 -6.97
CA ASP A 74 6.32 2.71 -5.98
C ASP A 74 5.41 1.49 -6.23
N CYS A 75 4.11 1.72 -6.48
CA CYS A 75 3.16 0.66 -6.83
C CYS A 75 3.58 -0.08 -8.10
N ARG A 76 3.95 0.65 -9.16
CA ARG A 76 4.41 0.05 -10.42
C ARG A 76 5.70 -0.75 -10.23
N GLU A 77 6.63 -0.28 -9.40
CA GLU A 77 7.85 -1.03 -9.07
C GLU A 77 7.50 -2.36 -8.40
N VAL A 78 6.63 -2.34 -7.38
CA VAL A 78 6.17 -3.54 -6.67
C VAL A 78 5.44 -4.50 -7.61
N GLU A 79 4.50 -4.02 -8.42
CA GLU A 79 3.74 -4.85 -9.37
C GLU A 79 4.63 -5.47 -10.46
N SER A 80 5.70 -4.77 -10.85
CA SER A 80 6.66 -5.26 -11.85
C SER A 80 7.72 -6.21 -11.29
N THR A 81 7.84 -6.29 -9.96
CA THR A 81 8.81 -7.15 -9.29
C THR A 81 8.29 -8.58 -9.27
N ASP A 82 9.01 -9.48 -9.94
CA ASP A 82 8.71 -10.90 -9.95
C ASP A 82 9.27 -11.56 -8.67
N ILE A 83 8.41 -11.68 -7.65
CA ILE A 83 8.77 -12.26 -6.36
C ILE A 83 9.21 -13.71 -6.52
N GLU A 84 8.51 -14.49 -7.34
CA GLU A 84 8.83 -15.91 -7.56
C GLU A 84 10.21 -16.08 -8.18
N ALA A 85 10.57 -15.21 -9.15
CA ALA A 85 11.91 -15.21 -9.74
C ALA A 85 12.99 -14.83 -8.73
N LEU A 86 12.72 -13.87 -7.85
CA LEU A 86 13.64 -13.46 -6.78
C LEU A 86 13.80 -14.56 -5.72
N GLU A 87 12.72 -15.23 -5.33
CA GLU A 87 12.75 -16.36 -4.39
C GLU A 87 13.56 -17.52 -4.97
N ALA A 88 13.34 -17.88 -6.24
CA ALA A 88 14.14 -18.91 -6.92
C ALA A 88 15.64 -18.54 -7.00
N GLU A 89 15.98 -17.26 -7.19
CA GLU A 89 17.37 -16.80 -7.16
C GLU A 89 17.99 -16.95 -5.76
N ILE A 90 17.23 -16.63 -4.72
CA ILE A 90 17.65 -16.79 -3.33
C ILE A 90 17.85 -18.27 -3.00
N ASP A 91 16.91 -19.12 -3.37
CA ASP A 91 16.97 -20.56 -3.09
C ASP A 91 18.18 -21.19 -3.77
N GLU A 92 18.44 -20.88 -5.04
CA GLU A 92 19.64 -21.35 -5.74
C GLU A 92 20.93 -20.89 -5.02
N ALA A 93 20.99 -19.62 -4.61
CA ALA A 93 22.13 -19.10 -3.87
C ALA A 93 22.33 -19.78 -2.51
N VAL A 94 21.25 -20.15 -1.82
CA VAL A 94 21.29 -20.89 -0.56
C VAL A 94 21.75 -22.33 -0.81
N TYR A 95 21.21 -22.99 -1.83
CA TYR A 95 21.58 -24.35 -2.20
C TYR A 95 23.06 -24.45 -2.57
N ASP A 96 23.56 -23.48 -3.33
CA ASP A 96 24.98 -23.37 -3.67
C ASP A 96 25.84 -23.09 -2.43
N LEU A 97 25.40 -22.23 -1.51
CA LEU A 97 26.13 -21.91 -0.28
C LEU A 97 26.36 -23.14 0.62
N PHE A 98 25.41 -24.08 0.62
CA PHE A 98 25.49 -25.31 1.40
C PHE A 98 25.97 -26.52 0.59
N ASP A 99 26.38 -26.30 -0.67
CA ASP A 99 26.81 -27.36 -1.60
C ASP A 99 25.78 -28.51 -1.68
N LEU A 100 24.49 -28.19 -1.67
CA LEU A 100 23.42 -29.19 -1.67
C LEU A 100 23.35 -29.93 -3.01
N THR A 101 23.25 -31.25 -2.91
CA THR A 101 23.01 -32.12 -4.07
C THR A 101 21.57 -32.03 -4.56
N ASP A 102 21.33 -32.43 -5.81
CA ASP A 102 19.97 -32.45 -6.40
C ASP A 102 18.97 -33.24 -5.54
N GLU A 103 19.41 -34.36 -4.93
CA GLU A 103 18.58 -35.18 -4.04
C GLU A 103 18.23 -34.44 -2.73
N GLU A 104 19.15 -33.64 -2.18
CA GLU A 104 18.90 -32.86 -0.97
C GLU A 104 18.00 -31.65 -1.23
N ARG A 105 18.14 -31.02 -2.42
CA ARG A 105 17.25 -29.94 -2.87
C ARG A 105 15.82 -30.45 -3.02
N GLU A 106 15.62 -31.59 -3.69
CA GLU A 106 14.28 -32.19 -3.89
C GLU A 106 13.55 -32.47 -2.56
N VAL A 107 14.27 -32.92 -1.53
CA VAL A 107 13.70 -33.15 -0.19
C VAL A 107 13.26 -31.85 0.49
N ILE A 108 13.98 -30.74 0.28
CA ILE A 108 13.63 -29.42 0.83
C ILE A 108 12.39 -28.87 0.14
N GLU A 109 12.36 -28.93 -1.20
CA GLU A 109 11.21 -28.47 -2.01
C GLU A 109 9.93 -29.23 -1.64
N GLU A 110 10.00 -30.56 -1.49
CA GLU A 110 8.86 -31.38 -1.03
C GLU A 110 8.34 -30.91 0.35
N TYR A 111 9.24 -30.47 1.23
CA TYR A 111 8.87 -29.99 2.56
C TYR A 111 8.24 -28.59 2.53
N LEU A 112 8.68 -27.72 1.62
CA LEU A 112 8.18 -26.36 1.47
C LEU A 112 6.78 -26.33 0.82
N GLU A 113 6.47 -27.24 -0.10
CA GLU A 113 5.14 -27.34 -0.73
C GLU A 113 3.99 -27.66 0.26
N VAL A 114 4.30 -28.12 1.48
CA VAL A 114 3.31 -28.50 2.50
C VAL A 114 2.77 -27.29 3.29
N PHE A 115 3.44 -26.13 3.22
CA PHE A 115 3.11 -24.92 3.98
C PHE A 115 2.58 -23.79 3.10
#